data_AF-A0A2D5YNP8-F1
#
_entry.id   AF-A0A2D5YNP8-F1
#
_cell.length_a   1.000
_cell.length_b   1.000
_cell.length_c   1.000
_cell.angle_alpha   90.00
_cell.angle_beta   90.00
_cell.angle_gamma   90.00
#
_symmetry.space_group_name_H-M   'P 1'
#
loop_
_entity.id
_entity.type
_entity.pdbx_description
1 polymer ?
#
loop_
_entity_poly.entity_id
_entity_poly.type
_entity_poly.pdbx_seq_one_letter_code
_entity_poly.pdbx_strand_id
1 'polypeptide(L)'
;MKKNPLYVVTNDGNVVEQAEGFMDAVIKKLGLQPAIELFNSLVGLLSDQVGNYGFFLYLQEIIDKFASFVEGVVETAYQFIPSR
;
A
#
# COMPACT_ATOMS: atom_id res chain seq x y z
N MET A 1 22.51 -12.74 -10.80
CA MET A 1 21.55 -12.77 -11.93
C MET A 1 20.73 -11.50 -11.86
N LYS A 2 20.71 -10.67 -12.93
CA LYS A 2 19.95 -9.41 -12.98
C LYS A 2 18.47 -9.79 -13.14
N LYS A 3 17.67 -9.60 -12.09
CA LYS A 3 16.22 -9.90 -12.09
C LYS A 3 15.56 -9.04 -13.18
N ASN A 4 14.78 -9.66 -14.07
CA ASN A 4 14.12 -8.93 -15.15
C ASN A 4 13.16 -7.89 -14.52
N PRO A 5 13.31 -6.60 -14.84
CA PRO A 5 12.49 -5.57 -14.19
C PRO A 5 11.02 -5.73 -14.58
N LEU A 6 10.14 -5.65 -13.57
CA LEU A 6 8.70 -5.62 -13.78
C LEU A 6 8.32 -4.23 -14.26
N TYR A 7 7.37 -4.12 -15.18
CA TYR A 7 6.82 -2.84 -15.61
C TYR A 7 5.32 -2.84 -15.37
N VAL A 8 4.81 -1.69 -14.94
CA VAL A 8 3.39 -1.47 -14.71
C VAL A 8 2.91 -0.25 -15.46
N VAL A 9 1.70 -0.35 -15.97
CA VAL A 9 1.05 0.75 -16.67
C VAL A 9 0.18 1.50 -15.66
N THR A 10 0.48 2.78 -15.45
CA THR A 10 -0.18 3.70 -14.53
C THR A 10 -0.99 4.74 -15.32
N ASN A 11 -1.85 5.50 -14.63
CA ASN A 11 -2.66 6.59 -15.22
C ASN A 11 -3.48 6.17 -16.44
N ASP A 12 -4.36 5.17 -16.27
CA ASP A 12 -5.30 4.71 -17.31
C ASP A 12 -4.65 4.32 -18.66
N GLY A 13 -3.42 3.79 -18.62
CA GLY A 13 -2.75 3.34 -19.84
C GLY A 13 -1.66 4.27 -20.36
N ASN A 14 -1.50 5.45 -19.79
CA ASN A 14 -0.71 6.53 -20.40
C ASN A 14 0.76 6.56 -19.96
N VAL A 15 1.10 5.92 -18.84
CA VAL A 15 2.45 5.96 -18.28
C VAL A 15 2.92 4.54 -17.98
N VAL A 16 4.18 4.24 -18.30
CA VAL A 16 4.82 2.96 -18.00
C VAL A 16 5.93 3.20 -16.99
N GLU A 17 5.83 2.56 -15.84
CA GLU A 17 6.79 2.69 -14.75
C GLU A 17 7.46 1.35 -14.45
N GLN A 18 8.76 1.40 -14.14
CA GLN A 18 9.49 0.24 -13.67
C GLN A 18 9.13 -0.03 -12.21
N ALA A 19 8.83 -1.29 -11.89
CA ALA A 19 8.61 -1.79 -10.55
C ALA A 19 9.76 -2.67 -10.08
N GLU A 20 10.13 -2.52 -8.82
CA GLU A 20 11.21 -3.29 -8.17
C GLU A 20 10.75 -4.70 -7.74
N GLY A 21 9.43 -4.93 -7.72
CA GLY A 21 8.81 -6.21 -7.37
C GLY A 21 7.30 -6.21 -7.55
N PHE A 22 6.66 -7.33 -7.22
CA PHE A 22 5.20 -7.49 -7.37
C PHE A 22 4.41 -6.50 -6.50
N MET A 23 4.83 -6.28 -5.25
CA MET A 23 4.16 -5.34 -4.36
C MET A 23 4.27 -3.89 -4.84
N ASP A 24 5.47 -3.47 -5.27
CA ASP A 24 5.69 -2.14 -5.85
C ASP A 24 4.85 -1.93 -7.13
N ALA A 25 4.74 -2.97 -7.96
CA ALA A 25 3.85 -2.97 -9.12
C ALA A 25 2.37 -2.74 -8.75
N VAL A 26 1.87 -3.40 -7.69
CA VAL A 26 0.49 -3.22 -7.21
C VAL A 26 0.27 -1.80 -6.67
N ILE A 27 1.21 -1.30 -5.86
CA ILE A 27 1.15 0.05 -5.28
C ILE A 27 1.08 1.11 -6.38
N LYS A 28 1.96 1.02 -7.38
CA LYS A 28 2.00 1.94 -8.53
C LYS A 28 0.75 1.82 -9.40
N LYS A 29 0.34 0.60 -9.74
CA LYS A 29 -0.84 0.36 -10.59
C LYS A 29 -2.13 0.91 -9.98
N LEU A 30 -2.27 0.80 -8.66
CA LEU A 30 -3.44 1.28 -7.93
C LEU A 30 -3.30 2.72 -7.43
N GLY A 31 -2.18 3.40 -7.72
CA GLY A 31 -1.95 4.77 -7.29
C GLY A 31 -1.94 4.94 -5.77
N LEU A 32 -1.48 3.93 -5.02
CA LEU A 32 -1.57 3.90 -3.55
C LEU A 32 -0.47 4.72 -2.86
N GLN A 33 0.52 5.23 -3.59
CA GLN A 33 1.64 6.00 -3.03
C GLN A 33 1.18 7.18 -2.13
N PRO A 34 0.21 8.02 -2.55
CA PRO A 34 -0.26 9.13 -1.72
C PRO A 34 -0.99 8.65 -0.45
N ALA A 35 -1.70 7.52 -0.53
CA ALA A 35 -2.38 6.93 0.62
C ALA A 35 -1.37 6.39 1.65
N ILE A 36 -0.28 5.76 1.18
CA ILE A 36 0.82 5.28 2.02
C ILE A 36 1.53 6.46 2.70
N GLU A 37 1.80 7.56 1.98
CA GLU A 37 2.42 8.77 2.54
C GLU A 37 1.53 9.43 3.60
N LEU A 38 0.22 9.52 3.34
CA LEU A 38 -0.75 9.99 4.32
C LEU A 38 -0.75 9.10 5.57
N PHE A 39 -0.75 7.77 5.39
CA PHE A 39 -0.74 6.82 6.49
C PHE A 39 0.53 6.96 7.33
N ASN A 40 1.71 7.05 6.71
CA ASN A 40 2.98 7.27 7.42
C ASN A 40 2.98 8.58 8.21
N SER A 41 2.41 9.64 7.64
CA SER A 41 2.29 10.95 8.31
C SER A 41 1.35 10.89 9.52
N LEU A 42 0.21 10.20 9.38
CA LEU A 42 -0.73 9.97 10.47
C LEU A 42 -0.10 9.13 11.58
N VAL A 43 0.56 8.02 11.24
CA VAL A 43 1.26 7.19 12.24
C VAL A 43 2.33 8.00 12.95
N GLY A 44 3.13 8.81 12.25
CA GLY A 44 4.13 9.68 12.87
C GLY A 44 3.52 10.67 13.88
N LEU A 45 2.46 11.38 13.48
CA LEU A 45 1.73 12.31 14.36
C LEU A 45 1.16 11.61 15.60
N LEU A 46 0.62 10.40 15.42
CA LEU A 46 0.02 9.64 16.50
C LEU A 46 1.12 9.07 17.42
N SER A 47 2.21 8.51 16.88
CA SER A 47 3.34 7.98 17.64
C SER A 47 4.00 9.03 18.54
N ASP A 48 4.11 10.27 18.09
CA ASP A 48 4.65 11.39 18.89
C ASP A 48 3.75 11.75 20.09
N GLN A 49 2.48 11.32 20.08
CA GLN A 49 1.51 11.52 21.16
C GLN A 49 1.25 10.26 22.02
N VAL A 50 1.93 9.13 21.75
CA VAL A 50 1.80 7.89 22.52
C VAL A 50 2.47 8.05 23.90
N GLY A 51 1.75 8.68 24.83
CA GLY A 51 2.05 8.68 26.26
C GLY A 51 1.05 7.84 27.09
N ASN A 52 -0.05 7.40 26.47
CA ASN A 52 -1.16 6.73 27.16
C ASN A 52 -1.55 5.40 26.49
N TYR A 53 -1.67 4.34 27.30
CA TYR A 53 -2.04 2.98 26.86
C TYR A 53 -3.40 2.92 26.13
N GLY A 54 -4.37 3.76 26.53
CA GLY A 54 -5.67 3.82 25.85
C GLY A 54 -5.57 4.32 24.41
N PHE A 55 -4.62 5.19 24.11
CA PHE A 55 -4.38 5.69 22.77
C PHE A 55 -3.65 4.67 21.89
N PHE A 56 -2.77 3.85 22.49
CA PHE A 56 -2.15 2.73 21.80
C PHE A 56 -3.19 1.72 21.28
N LEU A 57 -4.20 1.38 22.09
CA LEU A 57 -5.28 0.49 21.66
C LEU A 57 -6.08 1.06 20.48
N TYR A 58 -6.33 2.38 20.48
CA TYR A 58 -7.00 3.06 19.38
C TYR A 58 -6.15 3.06 18.10
N LEU A 59 -4.84 3.30 18.23
CA LEU A 59 -3.90 3.18 17.11
C LEU A 59 -3.91 1.77 16.52
N GLN A 60 -3.92 0.76 17.37
CA GLN A 60 -3.98 -0.64 16.95
C GLN A 60 -5.23 -0.93 16.12
N GLU A 61 -6.40 -0.43 16.54
CA GLU A 61 -7.65 -0.60 15.79
C GLU A 61 -7.60 0.08 14.41
N ILE A 62 -6.94 1.24 14.29
CA ILE A 62 -6.72 1.93 13.00
C ILE A 62 -5.79 1.10 12.10
N ILE A 63 -4.69 0.58 12.65
CA ILE A 63 -3.75 -0.26 11.91
C ILE A 63 -4.43 -1.54 11.43
N ASP A 64 -5.22 -2.19 12.28
CA ASP A 64 -5.96 -3.42 11.92
C ASP A 64 -6.95 -3.15 10.78
N LYS A 65 -7.72 -2.05 10.84
CA LYS A 65 -8.64 -1.67 9.76
C LYS A 65 -7.90 -1.36 8.46
N PHE A 66 -6.75 -0.70 8.54
CA PHE A 66 -5.93 -0.41 7.36
C PHE A 66 -5.37 -1.70 6.75
N ALA A 67 -4.90 -2.64 7.57
CA ALA A 67 -4.42 -3.93 7.12
C ALA A 67 -5.53 -4.71 6.39
N SER A 68 -6.74 -4.80 6.96
CA SER A 68 -7.87 -5.45 6.30
C SER A 68 -8.27 -4.78 4.98
N PHE A 69 -8.19 -3.44 4.90
CA PHE A 69 -8.40 -2.73 3.64
C PHE A 69 -7.36 -3.10 2.60
N VAL A 70 -6.08 -3.14 2.98
CA VAL A 70 -4.98 -3.54 2.09
C VAL A 70 -5.17 -4.99 1.62
N GLU A 71 -5.53 -5.91 2.50
CA GLU A 71 -5.82 -7.30 2.14
C GLU A 71 -6.95 -7.39 1.11
N GLY A 72 -8.07 -6.69 1.33
CA GLY A 72 -9.19 -6.68 0.38
C GLY A 72 -8.82 -6.06 -0.98
N VAL A 73 -8.01 -5.01 -0.99
CA VAL A 73 -7.48 -4.41 -2.23
C VAL A 73 -6.54 -5.38 -2.95
N VAL A 74 -5.68 -6.10 -2.22
CA VAL A 74 -4.76 -7.10 -2.77
C VAL A 74 -5.53 -8.29 -3.35
N GLU A 75 -6.53 -8.82 -2.63
CA GLU A 75 -7.41 -9.89 -3.14
C GLU A 75 -8.14 -9.47 -4.41
N THR A 76 -8.69 -8.26 -4.42
CA THR A 76 -9.35 -7.69 -5.60
C THR A 76 -8.33 -7.59 -6.75
N ALA A 77 -7.12 -7.09 -6.50
CA ALA A 77 -6.07 -7.00 -7.52
C ALA A 77 -5.67 -8.38 -8.08
N TYR A 78 -5.60 -9.42 -7.24
CA TYR A 78 -5.35 -10.80 -7.70
C TYR A 78 -6.47 -11.32 -8.62
N GLN A 79 -7.72 -10.96 -8.38
CA GLN A 79 -8.84 -11.35 -9.26
C GLN A 79 -8.81 -10.64 -10.62
N PHE A 80 -8.32 -9.40 -10.67
CA PHE A 80 -8.24 -8.60 -11.91
C PHE A 80 -6.93 -8.78 -12.69
N ILE A 81 -5.91 -9.44 -12.12
CA ILE A 81 -4.66 -9.77 -12.81
C ILE A 81 -4.67 -11.28 -13.09
N PRO A 82 -5.11 -11.75 -14.27
CA PRO A 82 -5.07 -13.17 -14.60
C PRO A 82 -3.62 -13.66 -14.58
N SER A 83 -3.32 -14.63 -13.71
CA SER A 83 -2.16 -15.50 -13.84
C SER A 83 -2.29 -16.23 -15.18
N ARG A 84 -1.35 -15.97 -16.09
CA ARG A 84 -1.07 -16.87 -17.21
C ARG A 84 -0.37 -18.11 -16.69
#